data_AF-A0A521ZLU7-F1
#
_entry.id   AF-A0A521ZLU7-F1
#
_cell.length_a   1.000
_cell.length_b   1.000
_cell.length_c   1.000
_cell.angle_alpha   90.00
_cell.angle_beta   90.00
_cell.angle_gamma   90.00
#
_symmetry.space_group_name_H-M   'P 1'
#
loop_
_entity.id
_entity.type
_entity.pdbx_description
1 polymer ?
#
loop_
_entity_poly.entity_id
_entity_poly.type
_entity_poly.pdbx_seq_one_letter_code
_entity_poly.pdbx_strand_id
1 'polypeptide(L)'
;MRLARPKPVLCWWWKPSDTGDTNSQRSWQPCLSYRSYGCWASSSRKGTLTIRDRDRFSGTSDYIHTGGIMRAISSSAIVLAAASYCAMAQFNTAMAAPLATCPSTTNKVTISASGKADGTDTTAIQSAINAMAAKSGGGTVLVSAGTYSLPAAMLILKPNVTLCAPNRAVFKRTASTFGYILDTGAIDGVVANNTGLVNLTFDGGPVALRGNNLRVESNVFQNVSRTAAEIAANVDAFGRFGLWLRAASASSIINNDFLDLEYGGIFGHSIAAQSAISGNTFSRVSEPIHLFCASDSTIANNTMSQLSRMGVEVQIESNQSEPVKYPVARATRT
;
A
#
# COMPACT_ATOMS: atom_id res chain seq x y z
N MET A 1 -40.62 -7.05 -13.33
CA MET A 1 -39.44 -6.20 -13.05
C MET A 1 -38.18 -7.03 -13.34
N ARG A 2 -37.52 -6.84 -14.49
CA ARG A 2 -36.26 -7.54 -14.81
C ARG A 2 -35.11 -6.75 -14.18
N LEU A 3 -34.44 -7.33 -13.19
CA LEU A 3 -33.22 -6.76 -12.62
C LEU A 3 -32.16 -6.64 -13.72
N ALA A 4 -31.62 -5.43 -13.90
CA ALA A 4 -30.52 -5.18 -14.81
C ALA A 4 -29.32 -6.04 -14.39
N ARG A 5 -28.80 -6.84 -15.32
CA ARG A 5 -27.58 -7.62 -15.09
C ARG A 5 -26.40 -6.64 -14.98
N PRO A 6 -25.48 -6.80 -14.02
CA PRO A 6 -24.26 -6.00 -13.97
C PRO A 6 -23.48 -6.17 -15.28
N LYS A 7 -22.99 -5.05 -15.82
CA LYS A 7 -22.17 -5.04 -17.03
C LYS A 7 -20.78 -5.61 -16.71
N PRO A 8 -20.20 -6.43 -17.59
CA PRO A 8 -18.85 -6.95 -17.39
C PRO A 8 -17.80 -5.83 -17.44
N VAL A 9 -16.83 -5.90 -16.55
CA VAL A 9 -15.59 -5.08 -16.59
C VAL A 9 -14.70 -5.64 -17.70
N LEU A 10 -14.27 -4.79 -18.64
CA LEU A 10 -13.35 -5.16 -19.72
C LEU A 10 -11.91 -5.23 -19.18
N CYS A 11 -11.21 -6.34 -19.45
CA CYS A 11 -9.78 -6.49 -19.22
C CYS A 11 -9.03 -6.56 -20.55
N TRP A 12 -7.82 -6.03 -20.57
CA TRP A 12 -6.89 -6.11 -21.70
C TRP A 12 -5.55 -6.69 -21.21
N TRP A 13 -4.79 -7.35 -22.10
CA TRP A 13 -3.47 -7.91 -21.78
C TRP A 13 -2.41 -7.53 -22.82
N TRP A 14 -1.16 -7.41 -22.39
CA TRP A 14 -0.04 -7.09 -23.26
C TRP A 14 0.64 -8.38 -23.74
N LYS A 15 0.85 -8.53 -25.05
CA LYS A 15 1.76 -9.53 -25.62
C LYS A 15 2.98 -8.79 -26.19
N PRO A 16 4.22 -9.09 -25.77
CA PRO A 16 5.40 -8.60 -26.46
C PRO A 16 5.40 -9.10 -27.91
N SER A 17 5.90 -8.28 -28.84
CA SER A 17 6.22 -8.78 -30.18
C SER A 17 7.39 -9.76 -30.06
N ASP A 18 7.24 -10.94 -30.65
CA ASP A 18 8.26 -11.99 -30.65
C ASP A 18 9.49 -11.63 -31.51
N THR A 19 9.58 -10.39 -32.03
CA THR A 19 10.52 -10.00 -33.09
C THR A 19 11.58 -8.97 -32.70
N GLY A 20 11.66 -8.54 -31.43
CA GLY A 20 12.74 -7.63 -30.96
C GLY A 20 12.75 -6.24 -31.64
N ASP A 21 11.67 -5.89 -32.34
CA ASP A 21 11.60 -4.69 -33.16
C ASP A 21 10.77 -3.62 -32.44
N THR A 22 11.39 -2.50 -32.08
CA THR A 22 10.83 -1.49 -31.16
C THR A 22 9.72 -0.64 -31.79
N ASN A 23 9.35 -0.89 -33.05
CA ASN A 23 8.45 -0.03 -33.83
C ASN A 23 7.27 -0.73 -34.55
N SER A 24 6.95 -2.00 -34.31
CA SER A 24 5.80 -2.63 -34.98
C SER A 24 4.47 -2.45 -34.23
N GLN A 25 3.40 -2.26 -35.02
CA GLN A 25 2.06 -1.86 -34.60
C GLN A 25 1.43 -2.84 -33.59
N ARG A 26 0.90 -2.26 -32.51
CA ARG A 26 0.32 -2.98 -31.37
C ARG A 26 -1.17 -3.20 -31.61
N SER A 27 -1.66 -4.43 -31.51
CA SER A 27 -3.10 -4.73 -31.53
C SER A 27 -3.49 -5.52 -30.29
N TRP A 28 -4.67 -5.18 -29.76
CA TRP A 28 -5.22 -5.77 -28.54
C TRP A 28 -6.42 -6.67 -28.90
N GLN A 29 -6.55 -7.82 -28.24
CA GLN A 29 -7.67 -8.74 -28.44
C GLN A 29 -8.47 -8.99 -27.14
N PRO A 30 -9.79 -9.18 -27.21
CA PRO A 30 -10.63 -9.43 -26.04
C PRO A 30 -10.52 -10.88 -25.55
N CYS A 31 -10.44 -11.07 -24.23
CA CYS A 31 -10.59 -12.38 -23.58
C CYS A 31 -11.76 -12.39 -22.59
N LEU A 32 -12.60 -13.42 -22.69
CA LEU A 32 -13.58 -13.82 -21.69
C LEU A 32 -12.84 -14.63 -20.61
N SER A 33 -12.75 -14.10 -19.38
CA SER A 33 -12.12 -14.69 -18.16
C SER A 33 -10.59 -14.58 -18.01
N TYR A 34 -10.14 -14.09 -16.84
CA TYR A 34 -8.72 -14.03 -16.45
C TYR A 34 -8.38 -15.15 -15.47
N ARG A 35 -7.31 -15.90 -15.75
CA ARG A 35 -6.66 -16.84 -14.82
C ARG A 35 -5.31 -16.24 -14.42
N SER A 36 -5.05 -16.10 -13.12
CA SER A 36 -3.73 -15.73 -12.63
C SER A 36 -2.72 -16.86 -12.87
N TYR A 37 -1.52 -16.50 -13.31
CA TYR A 37 -0.35 -17.37 -13.34
C TYR A 37 0.63 -16.89 -12.28
N GLY A 38 1.16 -17.83 -11.51
CA GLY A 38 1.87 -17.56 -10.26
C GLY A 38 3.22 -16.89 -10.45
N CYS A 39 3.54 -15.94 -9.56
CA CYS A 39 4.92 -15.55 -9.27
C CYS A 39 5.56 -16.63 -8.39
N TRP A 40 6.86 -16.86 -8.56
CA TRP A 40 7.60 -17.96 -7.93
C TRP A 40 7.78 -17.72 -6.42
N ALA A 41 6.78 -18.13 -5.64
CA ALA A 41 6.85 -18.26 -4.19
C ALA A 41 6.41 -19.68 -3.81
N SER A 42 7.28 -20.66 -4.06
CA SER A 42 7.26 -22.09 -3.65
C SER A 42 5.92 -22.83 -3.46
N SER A 43 4.81 -22.36 -4.04
CA SER A 43 3.51 -23.03 -3.97
C SER A 43 2.69 -22.67 -5.21
N SER A 44 2.27 -23.71 -5.90
CA SER A 44 1.61 -23.73 -7.21
C SER A 44 0.14 -23.26 -7.19
N ARG A 45 -0.23 -22.33 -6.31
CA ARG A 45 -1.64 -21.89 -6.18
C ARG A 45 -1.96 -20.72 -7.12
N LYS A 46 -2.94 -20.96 -8.00
CA LYS A 46 -3.62 -19.93 -8.80
C LYS A 46 -4.55 -19.15 -7.87
N GLY A 47 -4.31 -17.86 -7.69
CA GLY A 47 -5.08 -17.03 -6.77
C GLY A 47 -5.93 -15.95 -7.42
N THR A 48 -7.03 -15.53 -6.80
CA THR A 48 -7.94 -14.50 -7.35
C THR A 48 -7.69 -13.14 -6.70
N LEU A 49 -7.47 -12.08 -7.48
CA LEU A 49 -7.49 -10.71 -6.95
C LEU A 49 -8.87 -10.10 -7.19
N THR A 50 -9.49 -9.58 -6.14
CA THR A 50 -10.80 -8.91 -6.22
C THR A 50 -10.64 -7.40 -5.96
N ILE A 51 -11.09 -6.58 -6.90
CA ILE A 51 -11.24 -5.12 -6.74
C ILE A 51 -12.75 -4.83 -6.77
N ARG A 52 -13.31 -4.12 -5.76
CA ARG A 52 -14.75 -3.86 -5.67
C ARG A 52 -15.09 -2.37 -5.80
N ASP A 53 -16.05 -2.06 -6.69
CA ASP A 53 -16.51 -0.72 -7.09
C ASP A 53 -17.35 0.04 -6.04
N ARG A 54 -16.82 0.27 -4.85
CA ARG A 54 -17.26 1.40 -4.00
C ARG A 54 -16.17 2.42 -3.77
N ASP A 55 -15.06 2.29 -4.48
CA ASP A 55 -13.97 3.25 -4.43
C ASP A 55 -14.43 4.55 -5.06
N ARG A 56 -14.35 5.64 -4.30
CA ARG A 56 -14.72 6.98 -4.77
C ARG A 56 -13.47 7.69 -5.23
N PHE A 57 -13.45 8.04 -6.51
CA PHE A 57 -12.39 8.83 -7.12
C PHE A 57 -12.89 10.26 -7.34
N SER A 58 -12.08 11.24 -6.97
CA SER A 58 -12.33 12.65 -7.29
C SER A 58 -11.03 13.37 -7.67
N GLY A 59 -10.86 13.63 -8.97
CA GLY A 59 -9.69 14.28 -9.55
C GLY A 59 -9.68 14.21 -11.09
N THR A 60 -8.79 14.98 -11.71
CA THR A 60 -8.69 15.09 -13.18
C THR A 60 -7.96 13.89 -13.85
N SER A 61 -7.47 12.93 -13.07
CA SER A 61 -6.60 11.83 -13.55
C SER A 61 -6.95 10.46 -12.94
N ASP A 62 -8.23 10.21 -12.65
CA ASP A 62 -8.65 9.00 -11.94
C ASP A 62 -8.82 7.80 -12.89
N TYR A 63 -7.88 6.84 -12.83
CA TYR A 63 -7.92 5.63 -13.65
C TYR A 63 -7.59 4.37 -12.82
N ILE A 64 -8.43 3.34 -12.94
CA ILE A 64 -8.05 1.95 -12.65
C ILE A 64 -7.40 1.40 -13.92
N HIS A 65 -6.09 1.20 -13.89
CA HIS A 65 -5.36 0.72 -15.05
C HIS A 65 -4.97 -0.74 -14.84
N THR A 66 -5.83 -1.64 -15.30
CA THR A 66 -5.45 -3.03 -15.59
C THR A 66 -4.97 -3.10 -17.05
N GLY A 67 -3.81 -2.51 -17.32
CA GLY A 67 -3.13 -2.52 -18.63
C GLY A 67 -3.95 -2.09 -19.85
N GLY A 68 -3.95 -0.79 -20.21
CA GLY A 68 -4.42 -0.30 -21.52
C GLY A 68 -4.19 1.20 -21.76
N ILE A 69 -3.54 1.52 -22.89
CA ILE A 69 -3.21 2.88 -23.39
C ILE A 69 -4.39 3.57 -24.08
N MET A 70 -4.46 4.90 -23.91
CA MET A 70 -5.40 5.89 -24.48
C MET A 70 -5.58 5.84 -26.01
N ARG A 71 -6.82 6.08 -26.45
CA ARG A 71 -7.11 6.94 -27.62
C ARG A 71 -7.71 8.25 -27.11
N ALA A 72 -7.03 9.37 -27.37
CA ALA A 72 -7.66 10.68 -27.28
C ALA A 72 -8.72 10.77 -28.39
N ILE A 73 -9.99 10.72 -28.02
CA ILE A 73 -11.06 11.13 -28.94
C ILE A 73 -11.19 12.64 -28.76
N SER A 74 -10.60 13.40 -29.68
CA SER A 74 -10.94 14.82 -29.86
C SER A 74 -12.40 14.90 -30.33
N SER A 75 -13.33 14.89 -29.37
CA SER A 75 -14.72 15.23 -29.64
C SER A 75 -14.88 16.73 -29.44
N SER A 76 -14.67 17.47 -30.52
CA SER A 76 -15.25 18.79 -30.67
C SER A 76 -16.77 18.65 -30.71
N ALA A 77 -17.41 18.81 -29.56
CA ALA A 77 -18.83 19.09 -29.47
C ALA A 77 -19.06 20.00 -28.26
N ILE A 78 -18.88 21.29 -28.51
CA ILE A 78 -19.40 22.36 -27.66
C ILE A 78 -20.93 22.22 -27.68
N VAL A 79 -21.51 21.72 -26.58
CA VAL A 79 -22.91 21.97 -26.26
C VAL A 79 -22.91 22.91 -25.07
N LEU A 80 -23.24 24.17 -25.35
CA LEU A 80 -23.60 25.18 -24.38
C LEU A 80 -24.77 24.67 -23.53
N ALA A 81 -24.50 24.35 -22.28
CA ALA A 81 -25.47 24.39 -21.20
C ALA A 81 -24.80 25.03 -19.99
N ALA A 82 -24.58 26.34 -20.11
CA ALA A 82 -24.30 27.20 -18.98
C ALA A 82 -25.58 27.35 -18.15
N ALA A 83 -25.77 26.46 -17.18
CA ALA A 83 -26.73 26.65 -16.10
C ALA A 83 -26.23 25.92 -14.85
N SER A 84 -25.69 26.71 -13.92
CA SER A 84 -25.78 26.44 -12.48
C SER A 84 -25.22 25.11 -11.96
N TYR A 85 -23.90 24.95 -11.99
CA TYR A 85 -23.17 24.05 -11.08
C TYR A 85 -22.20 24.83 -10.19
N CYS A 86 -22.71 25.88 -9.54
CA CYS A 86 -22.07 26.51 -8.40
C CYS A 86 -22.83 26.08 -7.13
N ALA A 87 -22.92 24.78 -6.88
CA ALA A 87 -23.46 24.25 -5.64
C ALA A 87 -22.83 22.89 -5.34
N MET A 88 -22.16 22.83 -4.18
CA MET A 88 -21.64 21.62 -3.53
C MET A 88 -20.28 21.11 -3.99
N ALA A 89 -19.27 22.00 -4.00
CA ALA A 89 -18.04 21.62 -3.31
C ALA A 89 -18.33 21.60 -1.79
N GLN A 90 -19.11 20.61 -1.34
CA GLN A 90 -19.02 20.20 0.05
C GLN A 90 -17.60 19.69 0.18
N PHE A 91 -16.71 20.54 0.69
CA PHE A 91 -15.50 20.08 1.32
C PHE A 91 -15.96 19.06 2.35
N ASN A 92 -15.90 17.78 1.96
CA ASN A 92 -15.93 16.70 2.92
C ASN A 92 -14.74 17.01 3.80
N THR A 93 -15.00 17.64 4.95
CA THR A 93 -14.15 17.50 6.11
C THR A 93 -14.04 16.00 6.28
N ALA A 94 -12.96 15.42 5.76
CA ALA A 94 -12.69 14.00 5.87
C ALA A 94 -12.75 13.72 7.36
N MET A 95 -13.87 13.15 7.81
CA MET A 95 -14.01 12.79 9.21
C MET A 95 -12.90 11.78 9.45
N ALA A 96 -11.95 12.14 10.30
CA ALA A 96 -10.84 11.26 10.65
C ALA A 96 -11.42 9.89 10.98
N ALA A 97 -10.89 8.84 10.34
CA ALA A 97 -11.38 7.50 10.57
C ALA A 97 -11.39 7.20 12.09
N PRO A 98 -12.43 6.52 12.60
CA PRO A 98 -12.51 6.20 14.02
C PRO A 98 -11.26 5.41 14.45
N LEU A 99 -10.77 5.71 15.65
CA LEU A 99 -9.65 4.99 16.23
C LEU A 99 -10.06 3.53 16.49
N ALA A 100 -9.20 2.59 16.11
CA ALA A 100 -9.39 1.18 16.38
C ALA A 100 -9.06 0.86 17.85
N THR A 101 -9.69 -0.16 18.42
CA THR A 101 -9.37 -0.58 19.78
C THR A 101 -8.03 -1.30 19.83
N CYS A 102 -7.15 -0.91 20.76
CA CYS A 102 -5.92 -1.65 21.03
C CYS A 102 -6.24 -3.08 21.49
N PRO A 103 -5.45 -4.10 21.08
CA PRO A 103 -5.64 -5.45 21.57
C PRO A 103 -5.59 -5.51 23.11
N SER A 104 -6.57 -6.19 23.71
CA SER A 104 -6.56 -6.48 25.14
C SER A 104 -5.62 -7.67 25.39
N THR A 105 -4.34 -7.40 25.64
CA THR A 105 -3.34 -8.41 25.99
C THR A 105 -2.93 -8.29 27.45
N THR A 106 -2.62 -9.43 28.09
CA THR A 106 -2.03 -9.46 29.44
C THR A 106 -0.60 -8.93 29.43
N ASN A 107 0.17 -9.28 28.39
CA ASN A 107 1.50 -8.74 28.14
C ASN A 107 1.39 -7.35 27.52
N LYS A 108 1.64 -6.31 28.31
CA LYS A 108 1.68 -4.93 27.84
C LYS A 108 2.74 -4.10 28.56
N VAL A 109 3.30 -3.13 27.85
CA VAL A 109 4.15 -2.07 28.40
C VAL A 109 3.65 -0.73 27.88
N THR A 110 3.69 0.31 28.71
CA THR A 110 3.31 1.67 28.28
C THR A 110 4.55 2.53 28.19
N ILE A 111 4.66 3.32 27.13
CA ILE A 111 5.71 4.30 26.92
C ILE A 111 5.11 5.69 26.73
N SER A 112 5.87 6.73 27.08
CA SER A 112 5.48 8.13 26.93
C SER A 112 6.59 8.88 26.21
N ALA A 113 6.23 9.89 25.42
CA ALA A 113 7.19 10.71 24.71
C ALA A 113 8.04 11.50 25.71
N SER A 114 9.35 11.51 25.50
CA SER A 114 10.26 12.46 26.13
C SER A 114 10.19 13.83 25.47
N GLY A 115 9.79 13.87 24.19
CA GLY A 115 9.75 15.09 23.37
C GLY A 115 11.13 15.61 22.96
N LYS A 116 12.21 14.86 23.25
CA LYS A 116 13.58 15.26 22.96
C LYS A 116 14.03 14.74 21.61
N ALA A 117 14.69 15.60 20.83
CA ALA A 117 15.22 15.25 19.51
C ALA A 117 16.60 14.54 19.55
N ASP A 118 16.98 13.99 20.71
CA ASP A 118 18.30 13.37 20.96
C ASP A 118 18.30 11.83 20.82
N GLY A 119 17.18 11.25 20.39
CA GLY A 119 17.05 9.80 20.20
C GLY A 119 16.58 9.04 21.44
N THR A 120 16.31 9.73 22.56
CA THR A 120 15.73 9.12 23.76
C THR A 120 14.45 8.35 23.43
N ASP A 121 13.56 8.92 22.62
CA ASP A 121 12.30 8.29 22.22
C ASP A 121 12.53 7.02 21.40
N THR A 122 13.48 7.04 20.45
CA THR A 122 13.88 5.86 19.69
C THR A 122 14.27 4.72 20.61
N THR A 123 15.19 4.97 21.55
CA THR A 123 15.70 3.93 22.46
C THR A 123 14.59 3.38 23.35
N ALA A 124 13.72 4.25 23.86
CA ALA A 124 12.58 3.84 24.68
C ALA A 124 11.60 2.95 23.91
N ILE A 125 11.24 3.33 22.67
CA ILE A 125 10.35 2.53 21.82
C ILE A 125 11.01 1.18 21.48
N GLN A 126 12.28 1.17 21.06
CA GLN A 126 12.97 -0.06 20.69
C GLN A 126 13.12 -1.02 21.87
N SER A 127 13.46 -0.50 23.07
CA SER A 127 13.51 -1.31 24.28
C SER A 127 12.16 -1.91 24.65
N ALA A 128 11.06 -1.15 24.48
CA ALA A 128 9.72 -1.67 24.72
C ALA A 128 9.33 -2.78 23.71
N ILE A 129 9.66 -2.61 22.43
CA ILE A 129 9.48 -3.65 21.41
C ILE A 129 10.25 -4.91 21.79
N ASN A 130 11.54 -4.78 22.13
CA ASN A 130 12.38 -5.91 22.51
C ASN A 130 11.85 -6.60 23.77
N ALA A 131 11.38 -5.84 24.76
CA ALA A 131 10.80 -6.39 25.99
C ALA A 131 9.52 -7.18 25.74
N MET A 132 8.64 -6.74 24.83
CA MET A 132 7.43 -7.48 24.46
C MET A 132 7.76 -8.71 23.62
N ALA A 133 8.70 -8.60 22.68
CA ALA A 133 9.16 -9.73 21.87
C ALA A 133 9.78 -10.86 22.71
N ALA A 134 10.41 -10.51 23.84
CA ALA A 134 10.99 -11.49 24.78
C ALA A 134 9.93 -12.23 25.63
N LYS A 135 8.66 -11.78 25.64
CA LYS A 135 7.58 -12.49 26.33
C LYS A 135 7.08 -13.66 25.48
N SER A 136 6.68 -14.74 26.15
CA SER A 136 6.01 -15.85 25.47
C SER A 136 4.74 -15.35 24.77
N GLY A 137 4.64 -15.59 23.46
CA GLY A 137 3.53 -15.11 22.63
C GLY A 137 3.57 -13.62 22.27
N GLY A 138 4.61 -12.88 22.66
CA GLY A 138 4.73 -11.45 22.38
C GLY A 138 3.85 -10.57 23.28
N GLY A 139 3.47 -9.40 22.78
CA GLY A 139 2.69 -8.44 23.57
C GLY A 139 2.43 -7.10 22.88
N THR A 140 1.80 -6.19 23.61
CA THR A 140 1.41 -4.86 23.11
C THR A 140 2.27 -3.78 23.75
N VAL A 141 2.91 -2.95 22.94
CA VAL A 141 3.48 -1.67 23.37
C VAL A 141 2.39 -0.61 23.23
N LEU A 142 1.89 -0.13 24.36
CA LEU A 142 0.96 0.99 24.43
C LEU A 142 1.76 2.29 24.36
N VAL A 143 1.49 3.08 23.33
CA VAL A 143 2.15 4.35 23.07
C VAL A 143 1.20 5.47 23.52
N SER A 144 1.57 6.18 24.57
CA SER A 144 0.81 7.34 25.04
C SER A 144 0.76 8.42 23.95
N ALA A 145 -0.28 9.25 23.97
CA ALA A 145 -0.36 10.39 23.07
C ALA A 145 0.86 11.31 23.25
N GLY A 146 1.35 11.86 22.14
CA GLY A 146 2.54 12.70 22.10
C GLY A 146 3.29 12.57 20.79
N THR A 147 4.32 13.42 20.62
CA THR A 147 5.23 13.36 19.47
C THR A 147 6.57 12.78 19.92
N TYR A 148 6.96 11.68 19.28
CA TYR A 148 8.18 10.95 19.51
C TYR A 148 9.17 11.32 18.40
N SER A 149 10.31 11.90 18.79
CA SER A 149 11.31 12.37 17.84
C SER A 149 12.29 11.25 17.48
N LEU A 150 12.42 10.95 16.18
CA LEU A 150 13.24 9.85 15.67
C LEU A 150 14.35 10.40 14.76
N PRO A 151 15.53 10.76 15.32
CA PRO A 151 16.60 11.50 14.62
C PRO A 151 17.57 10.64 13.80
N ALA A 152 17.45 9.32 13.77
CA ALA A 152 18.33 8.50 12.92
C ALA A 152 17.78 7.09 12.68
N ALA A 153 16.57 6.81 13.17
CA ALA A 153 16.28 5.47 13.62
C ALA A 153 15.23 4.78 12.77
N MET A 154 15.65 3.62 12.27
CA MET A 154 14.79 2.53 11.88
C MET A 154 14.40 1.76 13.15
N LEU A 155 13.17 1.93 13.63
CA LEU A 155 12.62 1.05 14.65
C LEU A 155 12.47 -0.35 14.06
N ILE A 156 13.00 -1.36 14.75
CA ILE A 156 12.93 -2.75 14.30
C ILE A 156 11.76 -3.43 15.01
N LEU A 157 10.66 -3.58 14.28
CA LEU A 157 9.48 -4.28 14.77
C LEU A 157 9.69 -5.80 14.73
N LYS A 158 9.38 -6.47 15.83
CA LYS A 158 9.62 -7.90 16.03
C LYS A 158 8.32 -8.70 15.88
N PRO A 159 8.40 -10.01 15.56
CA PRO A 159 7.22 -10.86 15.48
C PRO A 159 6.42 -10.87 16.78
N ASN A 160 5.10 -11.03 16.68
CA ASN A 160 4.15 -11.08 17.79
C ASN A 160 4.08 -9.79 18.63
N VAL A 161 4.60 -8.67 18.13
CA VAL A 161 4.52 -7.37 18.81
C VAL A 161 3.51 -6.48 18.12
N THR A 162 2.63 -5.85 18.90
CA THR A 162 1.74 -4.78 18.42
C THR A 162 2.16 -3.45 19.02
N LEU A 163 2.36 -2.43 18.18
CA LEU A 163 2.40 -1.04 18.60
C LEU A 163 0.99 -0.47 18.51
N CYS A 164 0.46 0.06 19.61
CA CYS A 164 -0.86 0.67 19.62
C CYS A 164 -0.89 1.97 20.41
N ALA A 165 -1.49 3.01 19.84
CA ALA A 165 -1.70 4.29 20.53
C ALA A 165 -3.20 4.56 20.76
N PRO A 166 -3.74 4.28 21.96
CA PRO A 166 -5.18 4.45 22.24
C PRO A 166 -5.72 5.86 21.88
N ASN A 167 -4.89 6.88 22.07
CA ASN A 167 -5.22 8.29 21.84
C ASN A 167 -4.39 8.94 20.73
N ARG A 168 -3.87 8.14 19.79
CA ARG A 168 -2.97 8.52 18.69
C ARG A 168 -1.64 9.14 19.13
N ALA A 169 -0.55 8.53 18.68
CA ALA A 169 0.82 8.99 18.91
C ALA A 169 1.50 9.29 17.57
N VAL A 170 2.37 10.29 17.55
CA VAL A 170 3.09 10.71 16.34
C VAL A 170 4.54 10.25 16.44
N PHE A 171 4.96 9.39 15.52
CA PHE A 171 6.36 9.05 15.27
C PHE A 171 6.87 9.96 14.17
N LYS A 172 7.75 10.90 14.53
CA LYS A 172 8.24 11.93 13.62
C LYS A 172 9.71 11.71 13.31
N ARG A 173 10.03 11.51 12.03
CA ARG A 173 11.42 11.51 11.56
C ARG A 173 11.97 12.94 11.65
N THR A 174 13.08 13.13 12.35
CA THR A 174 13.66 14.47 12.56
C THR A 174 15.03 14.68 11.92
N ALA A 175 15.66 13.64 11.38
CA ALA A 175 16.89 13.80 10.61
C ALA A 175 16.70 13.56 9.12
N SER A 176 17.66 14.08 8.37
CA SER A 176 17.78 13.92 6.91
C SER A 176 18.45 12.62 6.49
N THR A 177 18.80 11.74 7.44
CA THR A 177 19.38 10.45 7.12
C THR A 177 18.33 9.54 6.47
N PHE A 178 18.75 8.89 5.38
CA PHE A 178 17.93 7.94 4.64
C PHE A 178 17.45 6.81 5.54
N GLY A 179 16.19 6.38 5.37
CA GLY A 179 15.67 5.20 6.05
C GLY A 179 14.18 5.26 6.39
N TYR A 180 13.70 4.17 6.99
CA TYR A 180 12.34 4.02 7.48
C TYR A 180 12.21 4.54 8.90
N ILE A 181 11.03 5.02 9.26
CA ILE A 181 10.67 5.20 10.67
C ILE A 181 10.61 3.83 11.36
N LEU A 182 10.06 2.84 10.65
CA LEU A 182 9.88 1.49 11.16
C LEU A 182 10.13 0.48 10.05
N ASP A 183 10.93 -0.54 10.35
CA ASP A 183 11.18 -1.69 9.51
C ASP A 183 10.95 -2.97 10.32
N THR A 184 10.45 -4.02 9.69
CA THR A 184 10.43 -5.37 10.25
C THR A 184 11.68 -6.17 9.89
N GLY A 185 12.71 -5.52 9.34
CA GLY A 185 13.87 -6.14 8.70
C GLY A 185 13.56 -6.61 7.28
N ALA A 186 12.74 -5.88 6.54
CA ALA A 186 12.59 -6.07 5.09
C ALA A 186 13.93 -5.95 4.36
N ILE A 187 14.88 -5.19 4.94
CA ILE A 187 16.28 -5.11 4.53
C ILE A 187 17.15 -6.21 5.18
N ASP A 188 16.98 -6.46 6.48
CA ASP A 188 17.86 -7.35 7.26
C ASP A 188 17.40 -8.83 7.36
N GLY A 189 16.35 -9.21 6.62
CA GLY A 189 15.85 -10.59 6.56
C GLY A 189 14.90 -11.01 7.70
N VAL A 190 14.52 -10.11 8.61
CA VAL A 190 13.55 -10.42 9.67
C VAL A 190 12.12 -10.41 9.09
N VAL A 191 11.31 -11.36 9.56
CA VAL A 191 9.92 -11.56 9.13
C VAL A 191 9.02 -11.36 10.34
N ALA A 192 8.32 -10.24 10.43
CA ALA A 192 7.50 -9.87 11.59
C ALA A 192 6.08 -10.45 11.50
N ASN A 193 5.97 -11.77 11.66
CA ASN A 193 4.66 -12.42 11.72
C ASN A 193 3.82 -11.95 12.92
N ASN A 194 2.50 -11.91 12.78
CA ASN A 194 1.53 -11.62 13.85
C ASN A 194 1.77 -10.25 14.50
N THR A 195 1.98 -9.23 13.68
CA THR A 195 2.45 -7.92 14.12
C THR A 195 1.40 -6.85 13.82
N GLY A 196 1.31 -5.85 14.70
CA GLY A 196 0.29 -4.81 14.61
C GLY A 196 0.84 -3.39 14.67
N LEU A 197 0.29 -2.50 13.83
CA LEU A 197 0.41 -1.05 13.92
C LEU A 197 -1.01 -0.48 14.00
N VAL A 198 -1.35 0.14 15.12
CA VAL A 198 -2.73 0.59 15.38
C VAL A 198 -2.75 2.01 15.94
N ASN A 199 -3.51 2.89 15.29
CA ASN A 199 -3.72 4.28 15.69
C ASN A 199 -2.46 5.17 15.74
N LEU A 200 -1.41 4.85 14.97
CA LEU A 200 -0.18 5.63 14.96
C LEU A 200 -0.20 6.67 13.83
N THR A 201 0.55 7.75 13.99
CA THR A 201 0.89 8.68 12.91
C THR A 201 2.38 8.56 12.60
N PHE A 202 2.71 8.25 11.35
CA PHE A 202 4.06 8.21 10.83
C PHE A 202 4.28 9.48 10.00
N ASP A 203 5.10 10.39 10.53
CA ASP A 203 5.31 11.73 9.96
C ASP A 203 6.75 11.85 9.43
N GLY A 204 6.87 12.09 8.13
CA GLY A 204 8.14 12.42 7.51
C GLY A 204 8.94 11.23 6.98
N GLY A 205 8.48 9.98 7.11
CA GLY A 205 9.22 8.81 6.63
C GLY A 205 8.39 7.54 6.42
N PRO A 206 8.89 6.60 5.60
CA PRO A 206 8.17 5.38 5.24
C PRO A 206 8.15 4.35 6.39
N VAL A 207 7.21 3.41 6.28
CA VAL A 207 7.17 2.17 7.08
C VAL A 207 7.32 0.97 6.17
N ALA A 208 8.24 0.05 6.48
CA ALA A 208 8.43 -1.20 5.75
C ALA A 208 8.03 -2.40 6.60
N LEU A 209 7.14 -3.25 6.07
CA LEU A 209 6.70 -4.47 6.73
C LEU A 209 6.87 -5.69 5.83
N ARG A 210 7.30 -6.79 6.44
CA ARG A 210 7.45 -8.12 5.84
C ARG A 210 6.94 -9.19 6.79
N GLY A 211 6.08 -10.06 6.29
CA GLY A 211 5.62 -11.24 7.03
C GLY A 211 4.12 -11.49 6.94
N ASN A 212 3.65 -12.39 7.78
CA ASN A 212 2.28 -12.91 7.72
C ASN A 212 1.44 -12.34 8.86
N ASN A 213 0.12 -12.27 8.65
CA ASN A 213 -0.81 -11.80 9.67
C ASN A 213 -0.43 -10.41 10.22
N LEU A 214 -0.14 -9.49 9.31
CA LEU A 214 0.10 -8.09 9.64
C LEU A 214 -1.24 -7.39 9.85
N ARG A 215 -1.36 -6.56 10.87
CA ARG A 215 -2.51 -5.68 11.12
C ARG A 215 -2.05 -4.23 11.09
N VAL A 216 -2.41 -3.49 10.05
CA VAL A 216 -2.14 -2.06 9.90
C VAL A 216 -3.49 -1.34 9.86
N GLU A 217 -3.89 -0.76 10.99
CA GLU A 217 -5.25 -0.25 11.15
C GLU A 217 -5.32 1.15 11.77
N SER A 218 -6.16 2.02 11.20
CA SER A 218 -6.45 3.36 11.73
C SER A 218 -5.20 4.24 11.93
N ASN A 219 -4.15 4.02 11.13
CA ASN A 219 -2.93 4.82 11.14
C ASN A 219 -3.01 5.99 10.17
N VAL A 220 -2.10 6.95 10.34
CA VAL A 220 -1.85 8.04 9.39
C VAL A 220 -0.41 7.96 8.91
N PHE A 221 -0.22 7.98 7.60
CA PHE A 221 1.09 8.09 6.96
C PHE A 221 1.12 9.44 6.25
N GLN A 222 2.04 10.32 6.64
CA GLN A 222 2.03 11.69 6.15
C GLN A 222 3.40 12.31 5.90
N ASN A 223 3.41 13.31 5.03
CA ASN A 223 4.58 14.16 4.73
C ASN A 223 5.81 13.35 4.31
N VAL A 224 5.60 12.26 3.56
CA VAL A 224 6.71 11.41 3.11
C VAL A 224 7.24 11.95 1.80
N SER A 225 8.42 12.56 1.87
CA SER A 225 9.17 13.05 0.72
C SER A 225 10.65 12.74 0.86
N ARG A 226 11.32 12.56 -0.27
CA ARG A 226 12.78 12.52 -0.32
C ARG A 226 13.38 13.85 0.12
N THR A 227 14.45 13.76 0.88
CA THR A 227 15.34 14.86 1.19
C THR A 227 16.24 15.16 -0.01
N ALA A 228 16.82 16.37 -0.05
CA ALA A 228 17.79 16.73 -1.08
C ALA A 228 18.98 15.75 -1.13
N ALA A 229 19.40 15.23 0.03
CA ALA A 229 20.47 14.22 0.12
C ALA A 229 20.05 12.88 -0.52
N GLU A 230 18.81 12.44 -0.30
CA GLU A 230 18.28 11.21 -0.91
C GLU A 230 18.16 11.33 -2.43
N ILE A 231 17.77 12.51 -2.93
CA ILE A 231 17.74 12.80 -4.37
C ILE A 231 19.17 12.76 -4.93
N ALA A 232 20.12 13.42 -4.28
CA ALA A 232 21.51 13.48 -4.74
C ALA A 232 22.21 12.11 -4.76
N ALA A 233 21.89 11.24 -3.80
CA ALA A 233 22.45 9.90 -3.70
C ALA A 233 21.84 8.89 -4.69
N ASN A 234 20.82 9.28 -5.46
CA ASN A 234 20.08 8.40 -6.38
C ASN A 234 19.68 7.06 -5.74
N VAL A 235 19.33 7.07 -4.45
CA VAL A 235 18.83 5.89 -3.75
C VAL A 235 17.40 5.66 -4.20
N ASP A 236 17.24 4.67 -5.07
CA ASP A 236 15.96 4.37 -5.71
C ASP A 236 14.91 3.84 -4.72
N ALA A 237 13.67 4.19 -5.05
CA ALA A 237 12.40 3.67 -4.57
C ALA A 237 11.95 3.98 -3.13
N PHE A 238 12.72 3.63 -2.11
CA PHE A 238 12.06 3.24 -0.85
C PHE A 238 11.65 4.35 0.11
N GLY A 239 12.22 5.56 -0.04
CA GLY A 239 11.92 6.73 0.79
C GLY A 239 10.61 7.47 0.44
N ARG A 240 9.84 6.97 -0.53
CA ARG A 240 8.75 7.73 -1.19
C ARG A 240 7.34 7.20 -0.90
N PHE A 241 7.23 6.16 -0.09
CA PHE A 241 5.98 5.46 0.18
C PHE A 241 5.51 5.70 1.61
N GLY A 242 4.20 5.75 1.85
CA GLY A 242 3.69 5.69 3.23
C GLY A 242 3.99 4.32 3.85
N LEU A 243 3.56 3.26 3.16
CA LEU A 243 3.69 1.88 3.60
C LEU A 243 4.25 1.00 2.48
N TRP A 244 5.38 0.36 2.74
CA TRP A 244 5.95 -0.67 1.89
C TRP A 244 5.69 -2.06 2.49
N LEU A 245 5.02 -2.93 1.72
CA LEU A 245 4.73 -4.31 2.08
C LEU A 245 5.53 -5.26 1.22
N ARG A 246 6.22 -6.22 1.84
CA ARG A 246 6.98 -7.26 1.12
C ARG A 246 6.59 -8.64 1.62
N ALA A 247 6.23 -9.55 0.72
CA ALA A 247 5.81 -10.91 1.05
C ALA A 247 4.75 -10.94 2.16
N ALA A 248 3.79 -10.01 2.09
CA ALA A 248 2.72 -9.93 3.09
C ALA A 248 1.65 -10.97 2.78
N SER A 249 1.26 -11.77 3.77
CA SER A 249 0.21 -12.77 3.59
C SER A 249 -0.78 -12.77 4.74
N ALA A 250 -2.05 -13.10 4.47
CA ALA A 250 -3.15 -13.05 5.45
C ALA A 250 -3.18 -11.72 6.25
N SER A 251 -2.89 -10.60 5.58
CA SER A 251 -2.64 -9.31 6.22
C SER A 251 -3.79 -8.33 5.99
N SER A 252 -4.03 -7.46 6.96
CA SER A 252 -5.10 -6.46 6.95
C SER A 252 -4.52 -5.05 6.99
N ILE A 253 -4.84 -4.25 5.98
CA ILE A 253 -4.45 -2.84 5.86
C ILE A 253 -5.73 -2.05 5.71
N ILE A 254 -6.26 -1.59 6.85
CA ILE A 254 -7.65 -1.15 6.96
C ILE A 254 -7.76 0.24 7.59
N ASN A 255 -8.61 1.10 7.02
CA ASN A 255 -8.96 2.41 7.60
C ASN A 255 -7.77 3.32 7.89
N ASN A 256 -6.69 3.24 7.09
CA ASN A 256 -5.55 4.14 7.24
C ASN A 256 -5.70 5.37 6.34
N ASP A 257 -5.11 6.49 6.77
CA ASP A 257 -5.02 7.72 5.99
C ASP A 257 -3.59 7.88 5.42
N PHE A 258 -3.49 8.16 4.13
CA PHE A 258 -2.24 8.38 3.40
C PHE A 258 -2.28 9.78 2.77
N LEU A 259 -1.46 10.69 3.29
CA LEU A 259 -1.57 12.14 3.03
C LEU A 259 -0.22 12.72 2.63
N ASP A 260 -0.15 13.54 1.59
CA ASP A 260 1.08 14.28 1.24
C ASP A 260 2.29 13.35 1.06
N LEU A 261 2.15 12.39 0.13
CA LEU A 261 3.19 11.41 -0.16
C LEU A 261 3.75 11.66 -1.56
N GLU A 262 5.07 11.77 -1.66
CA GLU A 262 5.75 12.07 -2.92
C GLU A 262 5.45 11.03 -4.01
N TYR A 263 5.36 9.74 -3.64
CA TYR A 263 5.07 8.67 -4.59
C TYR A 263 3.85 7.85 -4.20
N GLY A 264 3.98 6.88 -3.29
CA GLY A 264 2.96 5.85 -3.13
C GLY A 264 2.33 5.82 -1.75
N GLY A 265 1.06 5.44 -1.68
CA GLY A 265 0.41 5.16 -0.40
C GLY A 265 0.85 3.80 0.13
N ILE A 266 0.40 2.75 -0.55
CA ILE A 266 0.76 1.35 -0.31
C ILE A 266 1.52 0.84 -1.53
N PHE A 267 2.80 0.53 -1.32
CA PHE A 267 3.64 -0.15 -2.31
C PHE A 267 3.81 -1.60 -1.85
N GLY A 268 3.50 -2.58 -2.69
CA GLY A 268 3.42 -3.99 -2.26
C GLY A 268 4.12 -4.94 -3.21
N HIS A 269 4.86 -5.92 -2.68
CA HIS A 269 5.42 -7.03 -3.45
C HIS A 269 4.98 -8.36 -2.84
N SER A 270 4.49 -9.27 -3.67
CA SER A 270 4.06 -10.62 -3.27
C SER A 270 3.00 -10.63 -2.16
N ILE A 271 1.92 -9.85 -2.36
CA ILE A 271 0.80 -9.78 -1.41
C ILE A 271 -0.16 -10.95 -1.66
N ALA A 272 -0.39 -11.80 -0.65
CA ALA A 272 -1.04 -13.09 -0.87
C ALA A 272 -2.02 -13.51 0.24
N ALA A 273 -2.65 -14.67 0.04
CA ALA A 273 -3.35 -15.47 1.04
C ALA A 273 -4.43 -14.70 1.84
N GLN A 274 -5.43 -14.18 1.15
CA GLN A 274 -6.59 -13.49 1.73
C GLN A 274 -6.24 -12.17 2.41
N SER A 275 -5.22 -11.47 1.91
CA SER A 275 -4.92 -10.13 2.39
C SER A 275 -5.99 -9.12 1.96
N ALA A 276 -6.22 -8.11 2.78
CA ALA A 276 -7.23 -7.08 2.57
C ALA A 276 -6.62 -5.68 2.65
N ILE A 277 -6.84 -4.87 1.62
CA ILE A 277 -6.55 -3.43 1.59
C ILE A 277 -7.90 -2.70 1.45
N SER A 278 -8.45 -2.21 2.56
CA SER A 278 -9.83 -1.73 2.56
C SER A 278 -10.08 -0.50 3.43
N GLY A 279 -10.98 0.38 2.98
CA GLY A 279 -11.40 1.53 3.81
C GLY A 279 -10.33 2.61 3.96
N ASN A 280 -9.22 2.55 3.21
CA ASN A 280 -8.14 3.52 3.34
C ASN A 280 -8.46 4.80 2.56
N THR A 281 -7.99 5.93 3.07
CA THR A 281 -8.11 7.24 2.41
C THR A 281 -6.75 7.66 1.87
N PHE A 282 -6.72 8.13 0.63
CA PHE A 282 -5.53 8.66 -0.03
C PHE A 282 -5.81 10.08 -0.52
N SER A 283 -4.94 11.02 -0.17
CA SER A 283 -5.04 12.41 -0.61
C SER A 283 -3.66 13.00 -0.90
N ARG A 284 -3.50 13.63 -2.07
CA ARG A 284 -2.21 14.20 -2.51
C ARG A 284 -1.10 13.13 -2.51
N VAL A 285 -1.38 12.06 -3.24
CA VAL A 285 -0.50 10.90 -3.43
C VAL A 285 -0.39 10.63 -4.93
N SER A 286 0.80 10.29 -5.44
CA SER A 286 0.96 9.99 -6.86
C SER A 286 0.31 8.66 -7.24
N GLU A 287 0.63 7.57 -6.55
CA GLU A 287 0.13 6.21 -6.79
C GLU A 287 -0.38 5.58 -5.47
N PRO A 288 -1.67 5.76 -5.13
CA PRO A 288 -2.22 5.29 -3.87
C PRO A 288 -1.94 3.82 -3.55
N ILE A 289 -2.18 2.91 -4.50
CA ILE A 289 -1.92 1.48 -4.32
C ILE A 289 -1.17 0.95 -5.55
N HIS A 290 0.05 0.45 -5.33
CA HIS A 290 0.87 -0.17 -6.37
C HIS A 290 1.38 -1.52 -5.92
N LEU A 291 0.89 -2.60 -6.55
CA LEU A 291 1.20 -3.97 -6.15
C LEU A 291 1.88 -4.76 -7.27
N PHE A 292 2.96 -5.44 -6.91
CA PHE A 292 3.64 -6.43 -7.73
C PHE A 292 3.32 -7.82 -7.21
N CYS A 293 2.94 -8.73 -8.11
CA CYS A 293 2.69 -10.13 -7.78
C CYS A 293 1.65 -10.33 -6.66
N ALA A 294 0.51 -9.64 -6.72
CA ALA A 294 -0.58 -9.85 -5.77
C ALA A 294 -1.49 -11.02 -6.18
N SER A 295 -1.89 -11.86 -5.21
CA SER A 295 -2.81 -12.99 -5.43
C SER A 295 -3.74 -13.19 -4.23
N ASP A 296 -4.90 -13.82 -4.45
CA ASP A 296 -5.85 -14.19 -3.40
C ASP A 296 -6.18 -13.06 -2.42
N SER A 297 -6.27 -11.81 -2.89
CA SER A 297 -6.38 -10.64 -2.02
C SER A 297 -7.56 -9.76 -2.45
N THR A 298 -7.98 -8.86 -1.57
CA THR A 298 -9.09 -7.93 -1.82
C THR A 298 -8.64 -6.49 -1.66
N ILE A 299 -8.97 -5.64 -2.63
CA ILE A 299 -8.90 -4.19 -2.55
C ILE A 299 -10.34 -3.66 -2.62
N ALA A 300 -10.79 -2.93 -1.59
CA ALA A 300 -12.19 -2.48 -1.55
C ALA A 300 -12.43 -1.24 -0.67
N ASN A 301 -13.39 -0.41 -1.07
CA ASN A 301 -13.88 0.74 -0.29
C ASN A 301 -12.78 1.76 0.06
N ASN A 302 -11.76 1.92 -0.77
CA ASN A 302 -10.75 2.95 -0.59
C ASN A 302 -11.22 4.27 -1.22
N THR A 303 -10.90 5.39 -0.58
CA THR A 303 -11.23 6.73 -1.10
C THR A 303 -9.95 7.40 -1.58
N MET A 304 -9.95 7.95 -2.79
CA MET A 304 -8.76 8.53 -3.41
C MET A 304 -9.07 9.92 -3.97
N SER A 305 -8.22 10.90 -3.69
CA SER A 305 -8.42 12.29 -4.09
C SER A 305 -7.11 12.99 -4.40
N GLN A 306 -7.14 13.96 -5.32
CA GLN A 306 -5.97 14.81 -5.65
C GLN A 306 -4.74 13.97 -6.04
N LEU A 307 -4.95 12.98 -6.91
CA LEU A 307 -3.89 12.11 -7.40
C LEU A 307 -3.10 12.80 -8.51
N SER A 308 -1.80 12.51 -8.63
CA SER A 308 -0.99 12.95 -9.78
C SER A 308 -0.77 11.85 -10.83
N ARG A 309 -1.04 10.58 -10.50
CA ARG A 309 -1.01 9.43 -11.44
C ARG A 309 -2.22 8.51 -11.21
N MET A 310 -2.05 7.19 -11.36
CA MET A 310 -3.14 6.20 -11.30
C MET A 310 -3.51 5.82 -9.87
N GLY A 311 -4.79 5.49 -9.64
CA GLY A 311 -5.31 5.16 -8.31
C GLY A 311 -4.84 3.79 -7.81
N VAL A 312 -5.03 2.75 -8.63
CA VAL A 312 -4.61 1.38 -8.33
C VAL A 312 -3.85 0.81 -9.52
N GLU A 313 -2.63 0.34 -9.27
CA GLU A 313 -1.82 -0.40 -10.22
C GLU A 313 -1.49 -1.78 -9.67
N VAL A 314 -1.73 -2.81 -10.50
CA VAL A 314 -1.35 -4.19 -10.19
C VAL A 314 -0.57 -4.75 -11.37
N GLN A 315 0.68 -5.13 -11.11
CA GLN A 315 1.59 -5.65 -12.11
C GLN A 315 2.06 -7.05 -11.73
N ILE A 316 2.41 -7.82 -12.75
CA ILE A 316 3.19 -9.05 -12.61
C ILE A 316 4.64 -8.64 -12.89
N GLU A 317 5.54 -8.93 -11.96
CA GLU A 317 6.97 -8.81 -12.25
C GLU A 317 7.33 -9.95 -13.22
N SER A 318 7.51 -9.61 -14.50
CA SER A 318 8.22 -10.52 -15.39
C SER A 318 9.68 -10.47 -14.98
N ASN A 319 10.23 -11.58 -14.47
CA ASN A 319 11.67 -11.69 -14.27
C ASN A 319 12.35 -11.30 -15.59
N GLN A 320 13.03 -10.15 -15.63
CA GLN A 320 13.66 -9.61 -16.84
C GLN A 320 14.91 -10.39 -17.29
N SER A 321 15.09 -11.66 -16.87
CA SER A 321 16.31 -12.41 -17.16
C SER A 321 16.15 -13.90 -17.44
N GLU A 322 14.95 -14.46 -17.58
CA GLU A 322 14.79 -15.88 -17.92
C GLU A 322 13.83 -16.05 -19.11
N PRO A 323 14.26 -16.62 -20.25
CA PRO A 323 13.37 -16.96 -21.35
C PRO A 323 12.40 -18.05 -20.87
N VAL A 324 11.16 -17.66 -20.61
CA VAL A 324 10.09 -18.59 -20.22
C VAL A 324 9.82 -19.55 -21.38
N LYS A 325 10.39 -20.75 -21.31
CA LYS A 325 9.98 -21.89 -22.15
C LYS A 325 8.61 -22.36 -21.68
N TYR A 326 7.55 -21.88 -22.32
CA TYR A 326 6.21 -22.43 -22.14
C TYR A 326 6.12 -23.80 -22.84
N PRO A 327 5.75 -24.89 -22.14
CA PRO A 327 5.34 -26.11 -22.83
C PRO A 327 4.02 -25.84 -23.57
N VAL A 328 4.04 -25.99 -24.88
CA VAL A 328 2.85 -25.89 -25.73
C VAL A 328 1.98 -27.11 -25.46
N ALA A 329 0.93 -26.95 -24.65
CA ALA A 329 -0.11 -27.96 -24.52
C ALA A 329 -0.90 -28.01 -25.84
N ARG A 330 -0.66 -29.07 -26.64
CA ARG A 330 -1.40 -29.34 -27.87
C ARG A 330 -2.80 -29.81 -27.47
N ALA A 331 -3.82 -28.97 -27.72
CA ALA A 331 -5.20 -29.39 -27.56
C ALA A 331 -5.54 -30.42 -28.65
N THR A 332 -5.74 -31.68 -28.26
CA THR A 332 -6.41 -32.67 -29.10
C THR A 332 -7.92 -32.46 -29.00
N ARG A 333 -8.57 -32.25 -30.16
CA ARG A 333 -10.03 -32.31 -30.27
C ARG A 333 -10.48 -33.77 -30.13
N THR A 334 -11.42 -34.00 -29.23
CA THR A 334 -12.42 -35.08 -29.34
C THR A 334 -13.74 -34.42 -29.70
#